data_AF-A0A6P3HWY8-F1
#
_entry.id   AF-A0A6P3HWY8-F1
#
_cell.length_a   1.000
_cell.length_b   1.000
_cell.length_c   1.000
_cell.angle_alpha   90.00
_cell.angle_beta   90.00
_cell.angle_gamma   90.00
#
_symmetry.space_group_name_H-M   'P 1'
#
loop_
_entity.id
_entity.type
_entity.pdbx_description
1 polymer ?
#
loop_
_entity_poly.entity_id
_entity_poly.type
_entity_poly.pdbx_seq_one_letter_code
_entity_poly.pdbx_strand_id
1 'polypeptide(L)'
;MKKSTDADLAMSKSAVKISLDLLSNPLCEQDQDFLNMVTALDTAMKRMDAFNQEKVNQIQKTVIEPLKKFGSVFPSLNMAVKRREQALQDYRRLQAKVEKYEEKEKTGPVLAKLHQAREELRPVRDDFEAKNKQLLDEMPRFYNSRLDYFQPSFESLIRAQVVYYSEMHKIFGDLTQQLDQPGCPDEQRERENEARLSELRALSIVADD
;
A
#
# COMPACT_ATOMS: atom_id res chain seq x y z
N MET A 1 1.47 -0.08 2.04
CA MET A 1 1.55 0.61 0.74
C MET A 1 1.32 2.10 0.85
N LYS A 2 0.12 2.60 1.14
CA LYS A 2 -0.15 4.06 1.18
C LYS A 2 0.85 4.88 2.01
N LYS A 3 1.13 4.47 3.26
CA LYS A 3 2.13 5.14 4.11
C LYS A 3 3.54 5.18 3.50
N SER A 4 3.93 4.13 2.78
CA SER A 4 5.25 4.05 2.13
C SER A 4 5.30 4.95 0.91
N THR A 5 4.27 4.99 0.07
CA THR A 5 4.23 5.93 -1.06
C THR A 5 4.16 7.38 -0.62
N ASP A 6 3.46 7.68 0.48
CA ASP A 6 3.41 9.03 1.07
C ASP A 6 4.78 9.46 1.59
N ALA A 7 5.51 8.55 2.24
CA ALA A 7 6.87 8.78 2.72
C ALA A 7 7.86 9.00 1.56
N ASP A 8 7.78 8.18 0.50
CA ASP A 8 8.60 8.33 -0.70
C ASP A 8 8.41 9.70 -1.36
N LEU A 9 7.15 10.16 -1.47
CA LEU A 9 6.84 11.49 -2.01
C LEU A 9 7.39 12.62 -1.12
N ALA A 10 7.25 12.49 0.21
CA ALA A 10 7.76 13.49 1.13
C ALA A 10 9.29 13.61 1.06
N MET A 11 9.99 12.48 1.07
CA MET A 11 11.46 12.43 0.96
C MET A 11 11.95 13.07 -0.35
N SER A 12 11.31 12.73 -1.48
CA SER A 12 11.66 13.27 -2.79
C SER A 12 11.47 14.79 -2.88
N LYS A 13 10.36 15.30 -2.34
CA LYS A 13 10.12 16.74 -2.24
C LYS A 13 11.16 17.45 -1.36
N SER A 14 11.53 16.83 -0.24
CA SER A 14 12.60 17.37 0.62
C SER A 14 13.94 17.42 -0.10
N ALA A 15 14.29 16.41 -0.89
CA ALA A 15 15.52 16.38 -1.68
C ALA A 15 15.56 17.50 -2.73
N VAL A 16 14.46 17.71 -3.47
CA VAL A 16 14.32 18.83 -4.43
C VAL A 16 14.37 20.18 -3.71
N LYS A 17 13.77 20.30 -2.52
CA LYS A 17 13.84 21.54 -1.75
C LYS A 17 15.28 21.88 -1.36
N ILE A 18 16.06 20.88 -0.92
CA ILE A 18 17.46 21.07 -0.55
C ILE A 18 18.27 21.60 -1.75
N SER A 19 18.11 21.03 -2.94
CA SER A 19 18.84 21.50 -4.13
C SER A 19 18.46 22.93 -4.52
N LEU A 20 17.17 23.29 -4.41
CA LEU A 20 16.69 24.65 -4.67
C LEU A 20 17.22 25.67 -3.64
N ASP A 21 17.25 25.29 -2.36
CA ASP A 21 17.80 26.14 -1.29
C ASP A 21 19.31 26.39 -1.52
N LEU A 22 20.06 25.37 -1.98
CA LEU A 22 21.47 25.52 -2.35
C LEU A 22 21.66 26.44 -3.57
N LEU A 23 20.81 26.34 -4.60
CA LEU A 23 20.86 27.23 -5.76
C LEU A 23 20.62 28.70 -5.39
N SER A 24 19.85 28.94 -4.34
CA SER A 24 19.55 30.29 -3.85
C SER A 24 20.67 30.87 -2.97
N ASN A 25 21.76 30.13 -2.74
CA ASN A 25 22.88 30.58 -1.92
C ASN A 25 23.72 31.64 -2.68
N PRO A 26 24.08 32.78 -2.06
CA PRO A 26 24.93 33.80 -2.69
C PRO A 26 26.28 33.29 -3.21
N LEU A 27 26.80 32.17 -2.68
CA LEU A 27 28.00 31.53 -3.21
C LEU A 27 27.85 31.11 -4.68
N CYS A 28 26.64 30.76 -5.12
CA CYS A 28 26.35 30.46 -6.52
C CYS A 28 26.45 31.70 -7.43
N GLU A 29 26.35 32.92 -6.88
CA GLU A 29 26.58 34.15 -7.66
C GLU A 29 28.08 34.50 -7.76
N GLN A 30 28.87 34.03 -6.80
CA GLN A 30 30.29 34.39 -6.65
C GLN A 30 31.24 33.36 -7.29
N ASP A 31 30.83 32.10 -7.34
CA ASP A 31 31.64 30.98 -7.82
C ASP A 31 30.87 30.21 -8.90
N GLN A 32 31.36 30.32 -10.15
CA GLN A 32 30.74 29.69 -11.31
C GLN A 32 30.83 28.16 -11.27
N ASP A 33 31.92 27.60 -10.71
CA ASP A 33 32.09 26.16 -10.61
C ASP A 33 31.13 25.60 -9.56
N PHE A 34 30.97 26.29 -8.43
CA PHE A 34 29.97 25.94 -7.43
C PHE A 34 28.55 25.99 -7.99
N LEU A 35 28.20 27.06 -8.72
CA LEU A 35 26.90 27.17 -9.39
C LEU A 35 26.66 25.98 -10.34
N ASN A 36 27.65 25.62 -11.15
CA ASN A 36 27.55 24.48 -12.07
C ASN A 36 27.30 23.16 -11.32
N MET A 37 28.04 22.89 -10.23
CA MET A 37 27.86 21.69 -9.41
C MET A 37 26.47 21.62 -8.78
N VAL A 38 26.00 22.70 -8.17
CA VAL A 38 24.67 22.75 -7.53
C VAL A 38 23.55 22.66 -8.57
N THR A 39 23.74 23.21 -9.77
CA THR A 39 22.78 23.11 -10.88
C THR A 39 22.66 21.68 -11.40
N ALA A 40 23.79 20.96 -11.51
CA ALA A 40 23.80 19.55 -11.85
C ALA A 40 23.05 18.71 -10.80
N LEU A 41 23.29 18.99 -9.50
CA LEU A 41 22.57 18.34 -8.40
C LEU A 41 21.06 18.61 -8.46
N ASP A 42 20.63 19.86 -8.66
CA ASP A 42 19.21 20.22 -8.77
C ASP A 42 18.52 19.52 -9.94
N THR A 43 19.19 19.46 -11.08
CA THR A 43 18.69 18.75 -12.26
C THR A 43 18.53 17.25 -11.96
N ALA A 44 19.51 16.64 -11.29
CA ALA A 44 19.43 15.26 -10.85
C ALA A 44 18.25 15.05 -9.88
N MET A 45 18.11 15.87 -8.84
CA MET A 45 17.02 15.76 -7.86
C MET A 45 15.63 15.89 -8.50
N LYS A 46 15.46 16.81 -9.46
CA LYS A 46 14.20 16.95 -10.22
C LYS A 46 13.89 15.74 -11.09
N ARG A 47 14.89 15.18 -11.78
CA ARG A 47 14.72 13.93 -12.56
C ARG A 47 14.33 12.77 -11.66
N MET A 48 14.99 12.66 -10.50
CA MET A 48 14.69 11.65 -9.49
C MET A 48 13.26 11.76 -8.96
N ASP A 49 12.79 12.99 -8.71
CA ASP A 49 11.42 13.24 -8.28
C ASP A 49 10.39 12.82 -9.33
N ALA A 50 10.63 13.12 -10.60
CA ALA A 50 9.76 12.69 -11.69
C ALA A 50 9.62 11.16 -11.74
N PHE A 51 10.73 10.41 -11.66
CA PHE A 51 10.68 8.95 -11.61
C PHE A 51 10.00 8.41 -10.34
N ASN A 52 10.17 9.10 -9.21
CA ASN A 52 9.50 8.72 -7.96
C ASN A 52 7.98 8.92 -8.05
N GLN A 53 7.53 10.03 -8.65
CA GLN A 53 6.11 10.27 -8.93
C GLN A 53 5.52 9.20 -9.85
N GLU A 54 6.24 8.82 -10.91
CA GLU A 54 5.81 7.76 -11.83
C GLU A 54 5.71 6.40 -11.11
N LYS A 55 6.72 6.03 -10.32
CA LYS A 55 6.68 4.82 -9.47
C LYS A 55 5.44 4.82 -8.56
N VAL A 56 5.18 5.94 -7.87
CA VAL A 56 4.02 6.05 -6.97
C VAL A 56 2.70 5.93 -7.73
N ASN A 57 2.58 6.57 -8.89
CA ASN A 57 1.40 6.46 -9.76
C ASN A 57 1.16 5.02 -10.23
N GLN A 58 2.23 4.30 -10.60
CA GLN A 58 2.15 2.90 -10.97
C GLN A 58 1.72 2.02 -9.80
N ILE A 59 2.30 2.20 -8.60
CA ILE A 59 1.90 1.47 -7.39
C ILE A 59 0.43 1.73 -7.05
N GLN A 60 -0.04 2.97 -7.21
CA GLN A 60 -1.44 3.33 -6.97
C GLN A 60 -2.39 2.52 -7.88
N LYS A 61 -2.10 2.48 -9.19
CA LYS A 61 -2.94 1.79 -10.19
C LYS A 61 -2.84 0.26 -10.14
N THR A 62 -1.65 -0.28 -9.88
CA THR A 62 -1.37 -1.73 -10.02
C THR A 62 -1.41 -2.51 -8.70
N VAL A 63 -1.37 -1.80 -7.55
CA VAL A 63 -1.36 -2.42 -6.21
C VAL A 63 -2.49 -1.90 -5.36
N ILE A 64 -2.57 -0.59 -5.14
CA ILE A 64 -3.50 -0.02 -4.16
C ILE A 64 -4.95 -0.16 -4.65
N GLU A 65 -5.23 0.19 -5.90
CA GLU A 65 -6.59 0.10 -6.45
C GLU A 65 -7.11 -1.34 -6.57
N PRO A 66 -6.36 -2.33 -7.11
CA PRO A 66 -6.82 -3.71 -7.18
C PRO A 66 -7.09 -4.31 -5.80
N LEU A 67 -6.18 -4.10 -4.84
CA LEU A 67 -6.37 -4.61 -3.48
C LEU A 67 -7.52 -3.92 -2.74
N LYS A 68 -7.74 -2.62 -2.99
CA LYS A 68 -8.92 -1.90 -2.48
C LYS A 68 -10.21 -2.47 -3.08
N LYS A 69 -10.25 -2.76 -4.38
CA LYS A 69 -11.41 -3.38 -5.04
C LYS A 69 -11.68 -4.77 -4.48
N PHE A 70 -10.66 -5.62 -4.35
CA PHE A 70 -10.79 -6.93 -3.71
C PHE A 70 -11.32 -6.81 -2.26
N GLY A 71 -10.77 -5.88 -1.48
CA GLY A 71 -11.22 -5.57 -0.12
C GLY A 71 -12.68 -5.10 -0.04
N SER A 72 -13.21 -4.47 -1.08
CA SER A 72 -14.59 -3.95 -1.10
C SER A 72 -15.68 -5.04 -1.18
N VAL A 73 -15.30 -6.29 -1.47
CA VAL A 73 -16.23 -7.43 -1.55
C VAL A 73 -16.59 -7.99 -0.17
N PHE A 74 -15.69 -7.85 0.82
CA PHE A 74 -15.87 -8.42 2.16
C PHE A 74 -17.15 -7.98 2.89
N PRO A 75 -17.58 -6.70 2.86
CA PRO A 75 -18.84 -6.29 3.48
C PRO A 75 -20.05 -7.07 2.94
N SER A 76 -20.12 -7.27 1.63
CA SER A 76 -21.20 -8.02 0.98
C SER A 76 -21.18 -9.50 1.36
N LEU A 77 -20.01 -10.12 1.41
CA LEU A 77 -19.84 -11.50 1.87
C LEU A 77 -20.25 -11.65 3.34
N ASN A 78 -19.83 -10.74 4.22
CA ASN A 78 -20.23 -10.73 5.62
C ASN A 78 -21.75 -10.61 5.79
N MET A 79 -22.40 -9.80 4.96
CA MET A 79 -23.86 -9.69 4.94
C MET A 79 -24.52 -10.98 4.47
N ALA A 80 -23.97 -11.66 3.46
CA ALA A 80 -24.49 -12.94 3.00
C ALA A 80 -24.38 -14.03 4.09
N VAL A 81 -23.25 -14.08 4.80
CA VAL A 81 -23.05 -14.98 5.96
C VAL A 81 -24.09 -14.72 7.03
N LYS A 82 -24.27 -13.45 7.46
CA LYS A 82 -25.29 -13.08 8.45
C LYS A 82 -26.70 -13.47 8.02
N ARG A 83 -27.05 -13.26 6.75
CA ARG A 83 -28.36 -13.65 6.20
C ARG A 83 -28.57 -15.16 6.23
N ARG A 84 -27.54 -15.95 5.91
CA ARG A 84 -27.59 -17.42 6.01
C ARG A 84 -27.72 -17.88 7.46
N GLU A 85 -27.02 -17.25 8.39
CA GLU A 85 -27.15 -17.54 9.83
C GLU A 85 -28.55 -17.25 10.37
N GLN A 86 -29.14 -16.12 9.97
CA GLN A 86 -30.52 -15.80 10.33
C GLN A 86 -31.49 -16.85 9.77
N ALA A 87 -31.37 -17.21 8.48
CA ALA A 87 -32.20 -18.25 7.87
C ALA A 87 -32.04 -19.62 8.57
N LEU A 88 -30.83 -19.95 9.03
CA LEU A 88 -30.58 -21.17 9.81
C LEU A 88 -31.29 -21.15 11.17
N GLN A 89 -31.31 -20.00 11.85
CA GLN A 89 -32.02 -19.86 13.13
C GLN A 89 -33.53 -20.04 12.94
N ASP A 90 -34.10 -19.40 11.91
CA ASP A 90 -35.52 -19.53 11.59
C ASP A 90 -35.90 -20.95 11.18
N TYR A 91 -35.07 -21.61 10.36
CA TYR A 91 -35.21 -23.01 10.00
C TYR A 91 -35.22 -23.91 11.24
N ARG A 92 -34.23 -23.78 12.13
CA ARG A 92 -34.14 -24.58 13.36
C ARG A 92 -35.35 -24.40 14.26
N ARG A 93 -35.86 -23.17 14.40
CA ARG A 93 -37.05 -22.88 15.20
C ARG A 93 -38.30 -23.61 14.68
N LEU A 94 -38.53 -23.57 13.36
CA LEU A 94 -39.68 -24.24 12.76
C LEU A 94 -39.50 -25.76 12.69
N GLN A 95 -38.28 -26.23 12.48
CA GLN A 95 -37.94 -27.65 12.53
C GLN A 95 -38.27 -28.24 13.92
N ALA A 96 -37.85 -27.57 15.00
CA ALA A 96 -38.21 -27.98 16.36
C ALA A 96 -39.72 -27.96 16.62
N LYS A 97 -40.48 -27.05 15.99
CA LYS A 97 -41.95 -27.03 16.05
C LYS A 97 -42.56 -28.27 15.37
N VAL A 98 -42.01 -28.69 14.22
CA VAL A 98 -42.43 -29.92 13.53
C VAL A 98 -42.13 -31.15 14.38
N GLU A 99 -40.90 -31.31 14.86
CA GLU A 99 -40.48 -32.43 15.72
C GLU A 99 -41.37 -32.57 16.95
N LYS A 100 -41.70 -31.45 17.62
CA LYS A 100 -42.61 -31.42 18.76
C LYS A 100 -44.02 -31.95 18.46
N TYR A 101 -44.52 -31.81 17.22
CA TYR A 101 -45.81 -32.39 16.84
C TYR A 101 -45.69 -33.83 16.35
N GLU A 102 -44.53 -34.25 15.83
CA GLU A 102 -44.26 -35.64 15.44
C GLU A 102 -44.16 -36.59 16.64
N GLU A 103 -43.63 -36.10 17.77
CA GLU A 103 -43.53 -36.86 19.03
C GLU A 103 -44.88 -37.06 19.74
N LYS A 104 -45.91 -36.31 19.36
CA LYS A 104 -47.24 -36.39 19.98
C LYS A 104 -48.07 -37.53 19.42
N GLU A 105 -49.05 -37.99 20.19
CA GLU A 105 -50.02 -38.99 19.73
C GLU A 105 -50.74 -38.54 18.45
N LYS A 106 -50.89 -39.48 17.51
CA LYS A 106 -51.43 -39.27 16.16
C LYS A 106 -52.96 -39.13 16.15
N THR A 107 -53.45 -38.15 16.89
CA THR A 107 -54.86 -37.74 16.87
C THR A 107 -55.14 -36.82 15.69
N GLY A 108 -56.38 -36.78 15.20
CA GLY A 108 -56.80 -35.90 14.09
C GLY A 108 -56.34 -34.44 14.24
N PRO A 109 -56.57 -33.77 15.40
CA PRO A 109 -56.10 -32.40 15.63
C PRO A 109 -54.58 -32.24 15.61
N VAL A 110 -53.82 -33.23 16.07
CA VAL A 110 -52.34 -33.20 16.06
C VAL A 110 -51.82 -33.34 14.63
N LEU A 111 -52.41 -34.24 13.84
CA LEU A 111 -52.05 -34.43 12.43
C LEU A 111 -52.28 -33.17 11.59
N ALA A 112 -53.39 -32.46 11.82
CA ALA A 112 -53.66 -31.18 11.15
C ALA A 112 -52.60 -30.12 11.49
N LYS A 113 -52.22 -29.99 12.78
CA LYS A 113 -51.18 -29.05 13.22
C LYS A 113 -49.79 -29.41 12.70
N LEU A 114 -49.48 -30.72 12.62
CA LEU A 114 -48.24 -31.20 12.03
C LEU A 114 -48.17 -30.84 10.54
N HIS A 115 -49.26 -31.05 9.80
CA HIS A 115 -49.30 -30.68 8.38
C HIS A 115 -49.08 -29.18 8.19
N GLN A 116 -49.77 -28.34 8.95
CA GLN A 116 -49.58 -26.89 8.90
C GLN A 116 -48.13 -26.48 9.24
N ALA A 117 -47.54 -27.05 10.30
CA ALA A 117 -46.15 -26.75 10.67
C ALA A 117 -45.15 -27.16 9.59
N ARG A 118 -45.41 -28.25 8.85
CA ARG A 118 -44.58 -28.68 7.71
C ARG A 118 -44.70 -27.72 6.52
N GLU A 119 -45.90 -27.24 6.22
CA GLU A 119 -46.11 -26.25 5.15
C GLU A 119 -45.46 -24.90 5.50
N GLU A 120 -45.49 -24.48 6.77
CA GLU A 120 -44.75 -23.30 7.25
C GLU A 120 -43.23 -23.47 7.17
N LEU A 121 -42.72 -24.67 7.46
CA LEU A 121 -41.29 -24.98 7.43
C LEU A 121 -40.71 -24.97 6.01
N ARG A 122 -41.44 -25.52 5.03
CA ARG A 122 -40.96 -25.74 3.66
C ARG A 122 -40.28 -24.49 3.05
N PRO A 123 -40.92 -23.31 2.95
CA PRO A 123 -40.28 -22.14 2.33
C PRO A 123 -39.05 -21.63 3.11
N VAL A 124 -39.03 -21.80 4.45
CA VAL A 124 -37.89 -21.38 5.28
C VAL A 124 -36.70 -22.33 5.11
N ARG A 125 -36.96 -23.62 4.98
CA ARG A 125 -35.95 -24.62 4.64
C ARG A 125 -35.34 -24.34 3.27
N ASP A 126 -36.17 -24.12 2.26
CA ASP A 126 -35.72 -23.85 0.89
C ASP A 126 -34.85 -22.58 0.83
N ASP A 127 -35.25 -21.52 1.55
CA ASP A 127 -34.49 -20.28 1.66
C ASP A 127 -33.11 -20.47 2.34
N PHE A 128 -33.07 -21.22 3.45
CA PHE A 128 -31.81 -21.56 4.12
C PHE A 128 -30.90 -22.40 3.21
N GLU A 129 -31.42 -23.46 2.59
CA GLU A 129 -30.65 -24.35 1.73
C GLU A 129 -30.08 -23.59 0.52
N ALA A 130 -30.85 -22.69 -0.08
CA ALA A 130 -30.39 -21.83 -1.17
C ALA A 130 -29.23 -20.93 -0.74
N LYS A 131 -29.37 -20.18 0.35
CA LYS A 131 -28.31 -19.31 0.88
C LYS A 131 -27.07 -20.09 1.31
N ASN A 132 -27.27 -21.26 1.92
CA ASN A 132 -26.20 -22.14 2.37
C ASN A 132 -25.38 -22.68 1.18
N LYS A 133 -26.07 -23.16 0.14
CA LYS A 133 -25.43 -23.64 -1.08
C LYS A 133 -24.64 -22.52 -1.77
N GLN A 134 -25.24 -21.34 -1.91
CA GLN A 134 -24.56 -20.18 -2.50
C GLN A 134 -23.24 -19.87 -1.79
N LEU A 135 -23.23 -19.81 -0.45
CA LEU A 135 -22.01 -19.54 0.31
C LEU A 135 -20.98 -20.66 0.19
N LEU A 136 -21.42 -21.93 0.18
CA LEU A 136 -20.51 -23.08 -0.01
C LEU A 136 -19.84 -23.05 -1.38
N ASP A 137 -20.53 -22.56 -2.41
CA ASP A 137 -19.99 -22.45 -3.77
C ASP A 137 -19.10 -21.20 -3.94
N GLU A 138 -19.54 -20.04 -3.43
CA GLU A 138 -18.88 -18.75 -3.66
C GLU A 138 -17.68 -18.49 -2.75
N MET A 139 -17.73 -18.89 -1.48
CA MET A 139 -16.65 -18.61 -0.52
C MET A 139 -15.30 -19.21 -0.95
N PRO A 140 -15.22 -20.49 -1.38
CA PRO A 140 -13.96 -21.07 -1.87
C PRO A 140 -13.47 -20.39 -3.14
N ARG A 141 -14.38 -20.02 -4.06
CA ARG A 141 -14.03 -19.31 -5.29
C ARG A 141 -13.44 -17.94 -5.00
N PHE A 142 -14.07 -17.19 -4.10
CA PHE A 142 -13.55 -15.89 -3.65
C PHE A 142 -12.20 -16.03 -2.94
N TYR A 143 -12.04 -17.06 -2.10
CA TYR A 143 -10.75 -17.30 -1.45
C TYR A 143 -9.66 -17.58 -2.48
N ASN A 144 -9.93 -18.42 -3.49
CA ASN A 144 -8.97 -18.74 -4.55
C ASN A 144 -8.63 -17.52 -5.41
N SER A 145 -9.59 -16.66 -5.70
CA SER A 145 -9.33 -15.45 -6.51
C SER A 145 -8.38 -14.47 -5.85
N ARG A 146 -8.06 -14.60 -4.56
CA ARG A 146 -7.01 -13.79 -3.90
C ARG A 146 -5.71 -13.79 -4.70
N LEU A 147 -5.32 -14.92 -5.29
CA LEU A 147 -4.07 -15.02 -6.04
C LEU A 147 -4.11 -14.14 -7.30
N ASP A 148 -5.25 -14.06 -7.96
CA ASP A 148 -5.47 -13.26 -9.17
C ASP A 148 -5.31 -11.74 -8.92
N TYR A 149 -5.42 -11.30 -7.66
CA TYR A 149 -5.17 -9.91 -7.27
C TYR A 149 -3.78 -9.73 -6.67
N PHE A 150 -3.42 -10.56 -5.70
CA PHE A 150 -2.18 -10.35 -4.95
C PHE A 150 -0.93 -10.62 -5.81
N GLN A 151 -0.91 -11.69 -6.60
CA GLN A 151 0.28 -12.04 -7.39
C GLN A 151 0.67 -10.94 -8.40
N PRO A 152 -0.21 -10.49 -9.32
CA PRO A 152 0.15 -9.43 -10.26
C PRO A 152 0.44 -8.10 -9.57
N SER A 153 -0.20 -7.78 -8.44
CA SER A 153 0.12 -6.59 -7.66
C SER A 153 1.52 -6.66 -7.04
N PHE A 154 1.91 -7.79 -6.46
CA PHE A 154 3.27 -7.96 -5.91
C PHE A 154 4.33 -7.89 -6.99
N GLU A 155 4.12 -8.58 -8.12
CA GLU A 155 5.07 -8.52 -9.23
C GLU A 155 5.21 -7.09 -9.79
N SER A 156 4.10 -6.37 -9.92
CA SER A 156 4.11 -4.99 -10.44
C SER A 156 4.77 -4.03 -9.47
N LEU A 157 4.61 -4.24 -8.16
CA LEU A 157 5.34 -3.50 -7.13
C LEU A 157 6.86 -3.67 -7.28
N ILE A 158 7.33 -4.93 -7.39
CA ILE A 158 8.76 -5.22 -7.53
C ILE A 158 9.30 -4.59 -8.81
N ARG A 159 8.59 -4.72 -9.93
CA ARG A 159 8.96 -4.09 -11.21
C ARG A 159 9.07 -2.57 -11.09
N ALA A 160 8.10 -1.90 -10.46
CA ALA A 160 8.14 -0.46 -10.26
C ALA A 160 9.36 -0.02 -9.43
N GLN A 161 9.72 -0.78 -8.39
CA GLN A 161 10.92 -0.52 -7.59
C GLN A 161 12.20 -0.72 -8.40
N VAL A 162 12.32 -1.80 -9.16
CA VAL A 162 13.49 -2.08 -10.01
C VAL A 162 13.70 -0.97 -11.03
N VAL A 163 12.64 -0.52 -11.70
CA VAL A 163 12.71 0.59 -12.67
C VAL A 163 13.21 1.85 -11.97
N TYR A 164 12.60 2.23 -10.85
CA TYR A 164 12.99 3.43 -10.10
C TYR A 164 14.46 3.41 -9.68
N TYR A 165 14.92 2.35 -9.02
CA TYR A 165 16.30 2.25 -8.54
C TYR A 165 17.32 2.14 -9.67
N SER A 166 16.95 1.54 -10.81
CA SER A 166 17.81 1.52 -12.00
C SER A 166 18.01 2.93 -12.56
N GLU A 167 16.94 3.73 -12.63
CA GLU A 167 17.04 5.12 -13.08
C GLU A 167 17.78 6.01 -12.07
N MET A 168 17.57 5.79 -10.76
CA MET A 168 18.35 6.46 -9.70
C MET A 168 19.85 6.23 -9.88
N HIS A 169 20.25 4.97 -10.09
CA HIS A 169 21.64 4.60 -10.26
C HIS A 169 22.26 5.29 -11.48
N LYS A 170 21.54 5.34 -12.61
CA LYS A 170 21.98 6.07 -13.81
C LYS A 170 22.13 7.57 -13.55
N ILE A 171 21.11 8.19 -12.95
CA ILE A 171 21.13 9.65 -12.67
C ILE A 171 22.33 10.02 -11.78
N PHE A 172 22.58 9.24 -10.72
CA PHE A 172 23.73 9.50 -9.86
C PHE A 172 25.06 9.16 -10.54
N GLY A 173 25.11 8.12 -11.37
CA GLY A 173 26.29 7.83 -12.20
C GLY A 173 26.64 9.00 -13.13
N ASP A 174 25.64 9.53 -13.84
CA ASP A 174 25.78 10.72 -14.71
C ASP A 174 26.27 11.93 -13.89
N LEU A 175 25.69 12.16 -12.70
CA LEU A 175 26.07 13.26 -11.82
C LEU A 175 27.52 13.13 -11.33
N THR A 176 27.93 11.94 -10.90
CA THR A 176 29.31 11.69 -10.47
C THR A 176 30.30 11.97 -11.60
N GLN A 177 30.00 11.56 -12.83
CA GLN A 177 30.84 11.85 -13.99
C GLN A 177 30.91 13.34 -14.33
N GLN A 178 29.82 14.08 -14.14
CA GLN A 178 29.80 15.54 -14.36
C GLN A 178 30.59 16.31 -13.31
N LEU A 179 30.69 15.77 -12.09
CA LEU A 179 31.39 16.40 -10.97
C LEU A 179 32.87 15.98 -10.85
N ASP A 180 33.39 15.18 -11.79
CA ASP A 180 34.63 14.43 -11.64
C ASP A 180 35.85 15.34 -11.40
N GLN A 181 36.24 15.44 -10.13
CA GLN A 181 37.56 15.82 -9.65
C GLN A 181 38.23 14.55 -9.10
N PRO A 182 39.56 14.36 -9.25
CA PRO A 182 40.24 13.18 -8.74
C PRO A 182 39.89 12.96 -7.26
N GLY A 183 39.25 11.81 -6.98
CA GLY A 183 38.64 11.54 -5.68
C GLY A 183 39.68 11.47 -4.56
N CYS A 184 39.72 12.51 -3.74
CA CYS A 184 40.30 12.47 -2.41
C CYS A 184 39.43 11.54 -1.52
N PRO A 185 40.00 10.52 -0.86
CA PRO A 185 39.24 9.67 0.08
C PRO A 185 38.50 10.49 1.14
N ASP A 186 37.36 9.99 1.62
CA ASP A 186 36.53 10.70 2.62
C ASP A 186 37.33 11.05 3.88
N GLU A 187 38.17 10.13 4.36
CA GLU A 187 39.07 10.35 5.50
C GLU A 187 40.12 11.45 5.25
N GLN A 188 40.55 11.61 4.00
CA GLN A 188 41.49 12.65 3.63
C GLN A 188 40.75 14.00 3.53
N ARG A 189 39.51 14.04 3.00
CA ARG A 189 38.67 15.25 2.99
C ARG A 189 38.35 15.73 4.41
N GLU A 190 38.05 14.80 5.31
CA GLU A 190 37.78 15.12 6.71
C GLU A 190 38.98 15.78 7.38
N ARG A 191 40.18 15.20 7.20
CA ARG A 191 41.44 15.78 7.72
C ARG A 191 41.74 17.15 7.12
N GLU A 192 41.56 17.32 5.81
CA GLU A 192 41.76 18.61 5.16
C GLU A 192 40.79 19.68 5.65
N ASN A 193 39.52 19.31 5.87
CA ASN A 193 38.52 20.22 6.43
C ASN A 193 38.86 20.61 7.87
N GLU A 194 39.29 19.65 8.70
CA GLU A 194 39.70 19.93 10.08
C GLU A 194 40.93 20.83 10.14
N ALA A 195 41.91 20.60 9.26
CA ALA A 195 43.09 21.45 9.12
C ALA A 195 42.71 22.88 8.72
N ARG A 196 41.87 23.06 7.69
CA ARG A 196 41.37 24.39 7.27
C ARG A 196 40.59 25.09 8.39
N LEU A 197 39.78 24.37 9.15
CA LEU A 197 39.08 24.93 10.32
C LEU A 197 40.06 25.34 11.43
N SER A 198 41.11 24.56 11.66
CA SER A 198 42.16 24.91 12.62
C SER A 198 42.92 26.17 12.20
N GLU A 199 43.25 26.31 10.92
CA GLU A 199 43.86 27.52 10.36
C GLU A 199 42.95 28.74 10.56
N LEU A 200 41.64 28.60 10.27
CA LEU A 200 40.66 29.67 10.49
C LEU A 200 40.58 30.08 11.97
N ARG A 201 40.62 29.13 12.91
CA ARG A 201 40.64 29.43 14.35
C ARG A 201 41.93 30.12 14.80
N ALA A 202 43.03 29.86 14.11
CA ALA A 202 44.32 30.49 14.39
C ALA A 202 44.45 31.91 13.80
N LEU A 203 43.49 32.36 12.99
CA LEU A 203 43.49 33.73 12.48
C LEU A 203 43.31 34.72 13.64
N SER A 204 44.23 35.68 13.73
CA SER A 204 44.30 36.69 14.80
C SER A 204 43.04 37.57 14.94
N ILE A 205 42.14 37.54 13.96
CA ILE A 205 40.89 38.32 13.93
C ILE A 205 39.78 37.62 14.76
N VAL A 206 39.98 36.35 15.13
CA VAL A 206 39.06 35.56 15.97
C VAL A 206 39.56 35.49 17.42
N ALA A 207 40.73 36.07 17.73
CA ALA A 207 41.47 35.83 18.96
C ALA A 207 41.26 36.87 20.08
N ASP A 208 40.52 37.96 19.86
CA ASP A 208 40.19 38.93 20.91
C ASP A 208 38.71 39.39 20.81
N ASP A 209 37.83 38.62 21.46
CA ASP A 209 36.71 39.06 22.32
C ASP A 209 36.25 37.88 23.22
#